data_AF-A0A7L9BPQ9-F1
#
_entry.id   AF-A0A7L9BPQ9-F1
#
_cell.length_a   1.000
_cell.length_b   1.000
_cell.length_c   1.000
_cell.angle_alpha   90.00
_cell.angle_beta   90.00
_cell.angle_gamma   90.00
#
_symmetry.space_group_name_H-M   'P 1'
#
loop_
_entity.id
_entity.type
_entity.pdbx_description
1 polymer ?
#
loop_
_entity_poly.entity_id
_entity_poly.type
_entity_poly.pdbx_seq_one_letter_code
_entity_poly.pdbx_strand_id
1 'polypeptide(L)'
;MLEHARAAVKVSASSPHRMAIIMNCLPSFLAHLGMLTIFVAGVGKSLSFASFVISLGAWSLIPPAWTGVVAAGVVVCELTVSGLWFVGVYRHAAAIAAAGMVAIFTVAYAYEVLVSGPPTCECMGRYLAFRAEENRVTELLARNAMILVCLAFAIRRVPAVGKPSAQVAGVRRAGAGHVAGFTLVEVLMVIAAVSILAGLILTSLGPARASATTASSLSRLRQHTAVFHAYGADHRDGMPRFINPDGTHGPWGPHGRYLQGERLPYFIQSNLWPIAMEHGYYTGHRWRADVFYPPWAKSVELGNAAGSPYLYAATSVSRPEFWIESERTGPDQWKTVRFGEVAFPSQKVILSAIDHRVVIHDDRSRDETAHLGWIDGSASTSRVGDLEPGYPGGEGRFEGSWSFIADWPAGSHTRAGVRGRDIAAR
;
A
#
# COMPACT_ATOMS: atom_id res chain seq x y z
N MET A 1 44.55 26.45 -45.20
CA MET A 1 43.83 25.79 -44.09
C MET A 1 42.53 26.50 -43.65
N LEU A 2 42.27 27.76 -44.02
CA LEU A 2 41.00 28.46 -43.71
C LEU A 2 39.96 28.45 -44.85
N GLU A 3 40.29 28.00 -46.06
CA GLU A 3 39.33 27.88 -47.17
C GLU A 3 38.62 26.53 -47.24
N HIS A 4 39.20 25.46 -46.69
CA HIS A 4 38.53 24.14 -46.65
C HIS A 4 37.48 24.01 -45.53
N ALA A 5 37.47 24.93 -44.56
CA ALA A 5 36.47 24.94 -43.48
C ALA A 5 35.14 25.59 -43.88
N ARG A 6 35.08 26.39 -44.95
CA ARG A 6 33.83 27.04 -45.41
C ARG A 6 32.94 26.14 -46.28
N ALA A 7 33.47 25.04 -46.82
CA ALA A 7 32.69 24.07 -47.59
C ALA A 7 31.93 23.05 -46.72
N ALA A 8 32.37 22.83 -45.47
CA ALA A 8 31.75 21.87 -44.55
C ALA A 8 30.52 22.40 -43.78
N VAL A 9 30.24 23.71 -43.86
CA VAL A 9 29.11 24.36 -43.14
C VAL A 9 27.88 24.56 -44.04
N LYS A 10 27.93 24.16 -45.33
CA LYS A 10 26.84 24.39 -46.29
C LYS A 10 26.11 23.13 -46.78
N VAL A 11 26.18 22.03 -46.03
CA VAL A 11 25.41 20.80 -46.30
C VAL A 11 24.77 20.26 -45.01
N SER A 12 23.83 21.01 -44.43
CA SER A 12 22.82 20.46 -43.54
C SER A 12 21.61 21.39 -43.47
N ALA A 13 21.13 21.82 -44.64
CA ALA A 13 19.76 22.28 -44.76
C ALA A 13 18.89 21.03 -44.96
N SER A 14 18.10 20.73 -43.93
CA SER A 14 17.06 19.70 -43.89
C SER A 14 16.37 19.50 -45.24
N SER A 15 16.60 18.33 -45.87
CA SER A 15 15.85 17.97 -47.07
C SER A 15 14.38 17.77 -46.69
N PRO A 16 13.42 18.39 -47.41
CA PRO A 16 11.98 18.28 -47.10
C PRO A 16 11.47 16.83 -47.14
N HIS A 17 12.19 15.91 -47.80
CA HIS A 17 11.87 14.49 -47.83
C HIS A 17 12.10 13.76 -46.50
N ARG A 18 13.14 14.09 -45.73
CA ARG A 18 13.36 13.44 -44.41
C ARG A 18 12.30 13.89 -43.39
N MET A 19 11.89 15.15 -43.44
CA MET A 19 10.83 15.70 -42.59
C MET A 19 9.46 15.09 -42.96
N ALA A 20 9.21 14.86 -44.26
CA ALA A 20 7.99 14.21 -44.75
C ALA A 20 7.88 12.72 -44.35
N ILE A 21 8.98 11.97 -44.33
CA ILE A 21 9.00 10.56 -43.89
C ILE A 21 8.76 10.45 -42.38
N ILE A 22 9.41 11.31 -41.57
CA ILE A 22 9.14 11.40 -40.13
C ILE A 22 7.68 11.79 -39.87
N MET A 23 7.13 12.76 -40.60
CA MET A 23 5.72 13.15 -40.52
C MET A 23 4.73 12.04 -40.94
N ASN A 24 5.14 11.08 -41.77
CA ASN A 24 4.30 9.97 -42.21
C ASN A 24 4.41 8.71 -41.32
N CYS A 25 5.55 8.47 -40.66
CA CYS A 25 5.74 7.32 -39.75
C CYS A 25 5.37 7.63 -38.29
N LEU A 26 5.58 8.87 -37.85
CA LEU A 26 5.26 9.33 -36.50
C LEU A 26 3.80 9.04 -36.10
N PRO A 27 2.77 9.22 -36.97
CA PRO A 27 1.38 8.93 -36.61
C PRO A 27 1.10 7.45 -36.34
N SER A 28 1.72 6.54 -37.11
CA SER A 28 1.56 5.09 -36.92
C SER A 28 2.23 4.63 -35.62
N PHE A 29 3.44 5.14 -35.37
CA PHE A 29 4.18 4.89 -34.14
C PHE A 29 3.42 5.38 -32.90
N LEU A 30 2.87 6.59 -32.96
CA LEU A 30 2.05 7.17 -31.88
C LEU A 30 0.76 6.36 -31.62
N ALA A 31 0.12 5.84 -32.68
CA ALA A 31 -1.04 4.96 -32.54
C ALA A 31 -0.68 3.64 -31.83
N HIS A 32 0.47 3.04 -32.17
CA HIS A 32 0.94 1.82 -31.51
C HIS A 32 1.31 2.09 -30.05
N LEU A 33 1.94 3.24 -29.77
CA LEU A 33 2.27 3.67 -28.42
C LEU A 33 1.00 3.89 -27.57
N GLY A 34 -0.03 4.53 -28.13
CA GLY A 34 -1.31 4.72 -27.45
C GLY A 34 -1.99 3.39 -27.11
N MET A 35 -2.03 2.46 -28.07
CA MET A 35 -2.64 1.13 -27.86
C MET A 35 -1.82 0.24 -26.91
N LEU A 36 -0.49 0.33 -26.96
CA LEU A 36 0.40 -0.33 -26.00
C LEU A 36 0.17 0.20 -24.58
N THR A 37 -0.03 1.51 -24.45
CA THR A 37 -0.31 2.14 -23.15
C THR A 37 -1.62 1.64 -22.56
N ILE A 38 -2.67 1.49 -23.39
CA ILE A 38 -3.96 0.92 -22.96
C ILE A 38 -3.81 -0.56 -22.57
N PHE A 39 -3.05 -1.34 -23.35
CA PHE A 39 -2.79 -2.75 -23.04
C PHE A 39 -2.06 -2.93 -21.70
N VAL A 40 -0.96 -2.20 -21.49
CA VAL A 40 -0.19 -2.25 -20.25
C VAL A 40 -1.04 -1.78 -19.06
N ALA A 41 -1.88 -0.76 -19.25
CA ALA A 41 -2.82 -0.32 -18.23
C ALA A 41 -3.85 -1.40 -17.87
N GLY A 42 -4.40 -2.12 -18.85
CA GLY A 42 -5.32 -3.23 -18.64
C GLY A 42 -4.67 -4.40 -17.90
N VAL A 43 -3.44 -4.77 -18.27
CA VAL A 43 -2.66 -5.80 -17.57
C VAL A 43 -2.32 -5.37 -16.13
N GLY A 44 -1.95 -4.11 -15.92
CA GLY A 44 -1.70 -3.59 -14.58
C GLY A 44 -2.93 -3.68 -13.68
N LYS A 45 -4.10 -3.32 -14.21
CA LYS A 45 -5.38 -3.42 -13.49
C LYS A 45 -5.80 -4.86 -13.21
N SER A 46 -5.53 -5.81 -14.12
CA SER A 46 -5.85 -7.23 -13.90
C SER A 46 -4.97 -7.85 -12.81
N LEU A 47 -3.67 -7.53 -12.78
CA LEU A 47 -2.74 -7.98 -11.75
C LEU A 47 -3.04 -7.37 -10.38
N SER A 48 -3.59 -6.15 -10.35
CA SER A 48 -3.94 -5.41 -9.11
C SER A 48 -5.44 -5.17 -8.99
N PHE A 49 -6.26 -6.16 -9.35
CA PHE A 49 -7.71 -6.01 -9.46
C PHE A 49 -8.37 -5.54 -8.16
N ALA A 50 -7.95 -6.09 -7.01
CA ALA A 50 -8.48 -5.71 -5.70
C ALA A 50 -8.25 -4.22 -5.40
N SER A 51 -7.04 -3.71 -5.66
CA SER A 51 -6.72 -2.29 -5.47
C SER A 51 -7.54 -1.40 -6.40
N PHE A 52 -7.76 -1.83 -7.64
CA PHE A 52 -8.56 -1.08 -8.61
C PHE A 52 -10.04 -1.00 -8.22
N VAL A 53 -10.63 -2.08 -7.71
CA VAL A 53 -12.00 -2.10 -7.17
C VAL A 53 -12.13 -1.13 -5.99
N ILE A 54 -11.14 -1.10 -5.10
CA ILE A 54 -11.12 -0.17 -3.95
C ILE A 54 -11.07 1.29 -4.43
N SER A 55 -10.23 1.61 -5.44
CA SER A 55 -10.17 2.95 -6.04
C SER A 55 -11.49 3.37 -6.67
N LEU A 56 -12.15 2.48 -7.42
CA LEU A 56 -13.47 2.73 -8.01
C LEU A 56 -14.56 2.90 -6.94
N GLY A 57 -14.47 2.18 -5.82
CA GLY A 57 -15.38 2.30 -4.69
C GLY A 57 -15.27 3.62 -3.92
N ALA A 58 -14.26 4.45 -4.23
CA ALA A 58 -14.16 5.81 -3.71
C ALA A 58 -14.96 6.83 -4.54
N TRP A 59 -15.38 6.48 -5.77
CA TRP A 59 -16.08 7.39 -6.67
C TRP A 59 -17.55 7.51 -6.28
N SER A 60 -18.06 8.74 -6.26
CA SER A 60 -19.46 9.04 -5.97
C SER A 60 -20.42 8.56 -7.07
N LEU A 61 -19.93 8.49 -8.32
CA LEU A 61 -20.72 8.16 -9.50
C LEU A 61 -21.14 6.68 -9.58
N ILE A 62 -20.43 5.78 -8.89
CA ILE A 62 -20.61 4.33 -9.02
C ILE A 62 -21.17 3.76 -7.72
N PRO A 63 -22.41 3.22 -7.72
CA PRO A 63 -22.96 2.59 -6.53
C PRO A 63 -22.10 1.40 -6.08
N PRO A 64 -21.90 1.19 -4.77
CA PRO A 64 -21.02 0.14 -4.25
C PRO A 64 -21.31 -1.27 -4.81
N ALA A 65 -22.59 -1.59 -5.04
CA ALA A 65 -23.05 -2.86 -5.59
C ALA A 65 -22.54 -3.16 -7.01
N TRP A 66 -22.20 -2.12 -7.79
CA TRP A 66 -21.78 -2.24 -9.19
C TRP A 66 -20.26 -2.10 -9.39
N THR A 67 -19.52 -1.74 -8.35
CA THR A 67 -18.06 -1.47 -8.43
C THR A 67 -17.26 -2.64 -9.01
N GLY A 68 -17.52 -3.87 -8.56
CA GLY A 68 -16.85 -5.07 -9.08
C GLY A 68 -17.18 -5.37 -10.54
N VAL A 69 -18.43 -5.16 -10.95
CA VAL A 69 -18.89 -5.39 -12.33
C VAL A 69 -18.27 -4.36 -13.28
N VAL A 70 -18.27 -3.09 -12.88
CA VAL A 70 -17.64 -2.00 -13.66
C VAL A 70 -16.13 -2.22 -13.75
N ALA A 71 -15.47 -2.57 -12.65
CA ALA A 71 -14.04 -2.85 -12.64
C ALA A 71 -13.66 -3.98 -13.62
N ALA A 72 -14.41 -5.09 -13.58
CA ALA A 72 -14.18 -6.22 -14.49
C ALA A 72 -14.43 -5.81 -15.95
N GLY A 73 -15.52 -5.09 -16.22
CA GLY A 73 -15.86 -4.62 -17.56
C GLY A 73 -14.77 -3.75 -18.18
N VAL A 74 -14.21 -2.81 -17.41
CA VAL A 74 -13.14 -1.91 -17.89
C VAL A 74 -11.89 -2.66 -18.28
N VAL A 75 -11.45 -3.62 -17.45
CA VAL A 75 -10.26 -4.44 -17.75
C VAL A 75 -10.48 -5.28 -19.00
N VAL A 76 -11.65 -5.91 -19.14
CA VAL A 76 -12.00 -6.69 -20.33
C VAL A 76 -12.00 -5.82 -21.58
N CYS A 77 -12.59 -4.62 -21.51
CA CYS A 77 -12.60 -3.69 -22.64
C CYS A 77 -11.19 -3.22 -23.02
N GLU A 78 -10.36 -2.83 -22.05
CA GLU A 78 -8.99 -2.38 -22.29
C GLU A 78 -8.14 -3.45 -22.99
N LEU A 79 -8.18 -4.70 -22.51
CA LEU A 79 -7.43 -5.81 -23.08
C LEU A 79 -7.97 -6.25 -24.43
N THR A 80 -9.29 -6.24 -24.62
CA THR A 80 -9.93 -6.66 -25.87
C THR A 80 -9.66 -5.66 -26.99
N VAL A 81 -9.87 -4.37 -26.73
CA VAL A 81 -9.70 -3.32 -27.72
C VAL A 81 -8.23 -3.17 -28.13
N SER A 82 -7.30 -3.24 -27.16
CA SER A 82 -5.87 -3.20 -27.47
C SER A 82 -5.37 -4.50 -28.13
N GLY A 83 -5.87 -5.66 -27.72
CA GLY A 83 -5.57 -6.95 -28.36
C GLY A 83 -5.99 -6.99 -29.82
N LEU A 84 -7.21 -6.57 -30.15
CA LEU A 84 -7.72 -6.53 -31.53
C LEU A 84 -6.83 -5.66 -32.45
N TRP A 85 -6.31 -4.54 -31.93
CA TRP A 85 -5.39 -3.68 -32.67
C TRP A 85 -4.07 -4.38 -33.04
N PHE A 86 -3.44 -5.07 -32.08
CA PHE A 86 -2.16 -5.76 -32.29
C PHE A 86 -2.31 -7.00 -33.18
N VAL A 87 -3.43 -7.72 -33.08
CA VAL A 87 -3.77 -8.84 -33.96
C VAL A 87 -4.09 -8.36 -35.39
N GLY A 88 -4.36 -7.06 -35.57
CA GLY A 88 -4.62 -6.46 -36.88
C GLY A 88 -6.08 -6.55 -37.33
N VAL A 89 -6.98 -6.94 -36.44
CA VAL A 89 -8.40 -7.13 -36.72
C VAL A 89 -9.17 -5.89 -36.30
N TYR A 90 -10.00 -5.34 -37.19
CA TYR A 90 -10.84 -4.16 -36.95
C TYR A 90 -10.10 -2.93 -36.37
N ARG A 91 -8.84 -2.67 -36.79
CA ARG A 91 -7.98 -1.58 -36.25
C ARG A 91 -8.68 -0.22 -36.14
N HIS A 92 -9.47 0.16 -37.15
CA HIS A 92 -10.21 1.41 -37.14
C HIS A 92 -11.30 1.44 -36.05
N ALA A 93 -12.08 0.37 -35.92
CA ALA A 93 -13.10 0.25 -34.88
C ALA A 93 -12.48 0.14 -33.47
N ALA A 94 -11.35 -0.56 -33.34
CA ALA A 94 -10.60 -0.64 -32.09
C ALA A 94 -10.06 0.73 -31.66
N ALA A 95 -9.53 1.54 -32.58
CA ALA A 95 -9.08 2.90 -32.27
C ALA A 95 -10.24 3.83 -31.85
N ILE A 96 -11.40 3.72 -32.50
CA ILE A 96 -12.61 4.47 -32.11
C ILE A 96 -13.09 4.04 -30.73
N ALA A 97 -13.17 2.73 -30.47
CA ALA A 97 -13.59 2.20 -29.17
C ALA A 97 -12.63 2.62 -28.05
N ALA A 98 -11.32 2.58 -28.30
CA ALA A 98 -10.29 3.06 -27.39
C ALA A 98 -10.46 4.56 -27.10
N ALA A 99 -10.67 5.38 -28.14
CA ALA A 99 -10.83 6.82 -27.99
C ALA A 99 -12.10 7.16 -27.21
N GLY A 100 -13.21 6.49 -27.51
CA GLY A 100 -14.47 6.64 -26.77
C GLY A 100 -14.33 6.25 -25.30
N MET A 101 -13.69 5.13 -25.01
CA MET A 101 -13.46 4.67 -23.64
C MET A 101 -12.59 5.66 -22.85
N VAL A 102 -11.47 6.12 -23.43
CA VAL A 102 -10.59 7.12 -22.79
C VAL A 102 -11.33 8.44 -22.57
N ALA A 103 -12.13 8.89 -23.54
CA ALA A 103 -12.95 10.10 -23.41
C ALA A 103 -13.99 9.98 -22.28
N ILE A 104 -14.74 8.88 -22.23
CA ILE A 104 -15.75 8.62 -21.19
C ILE A 104 -15.09 8.60 -19.81
N PHE A 105 -13.97 7.88 -19.65
CA PHE A 105 -13.25 7.84 -18.37
C PHE A 105 -12.71 9.20 -17.96
N THR A 106 -12.18 9.97 -18.92
CA THR A 106 -11.65 11.31 -18.66
C THR A 106 -12.76 12.27 -18.22
N VAL A 107 -13.94 12.21 -18.86
CA VAL A 107 -15.10 13.02 -18.47
C VAL A 107 -15.65 12.60 -17.12
N ALA A 108 -15.80 11.29 -16.87
CA ALA A 108 -16.28 10.79 -15.59
C ALA A 108 -15.35 11.19 -14.43
N TYR A 109 -14.03 11.11 -14.66
CA TYR A 109 -13.02 11.53 -13.69
C TYR A 109 -13.00 13.05 -13.49
N ALA A 110 -13.06 13.84 -14.57
CA ALA A 110 -13.13 15.30 -14.47
C ALA A 110 -14.41 15.76 -13.75
N TYR A 111 -15.53 15.09 -13.98
CA TYR A 111 -16.78 15.33 -13.27
C TYR A 111 -16.66 15.02 -11.78
N GLU A 112 -16.06 13.88 -11.43
CA GLU A 112 -15.81 13.51 -10.03
C GLU A 112 -14.95 14.57 -9.31
N VAL A 113 -13.89 15.07 -9.94
CA VAL A 113 -13.00 16.08 -9.32
C VAL A 113 -13.65 17.47 -9.23
N LEU A 114 -14.43 17.88 -10.24
CA LEU A 114 -15.01 19.22 -10.31
C LEU A 114 -16.32 19.37 -9.53
N VAL A 115 -17.11 18.31 -9.43
CA VAL A 115 -18.47 18.34 -8.87
C VAL A 115 -18.54 17.66 -7.51
N SER A 116 -17.75 16.60 -7.28
CA SER A 116 -17.71 15.93 -5.98
C SER A 116 -16.69 16.64 -5.09
N GLY A 117 -17.19 17.45 -4.15
CA GLY A 117 -16.36 17.98 -3.07
C GLY A 117 -15.71 16.85 -2.24
N PRO A 118 -14.72 17.17 -1.39
CA PRO A 118 -14.07 16.16 -0.56
C PRO A 118 -15.15 15.37 0.18
N PRO A 119 -15.06 14.03 0.20
CA PRO A 119 -16.11 13.20 0.78
C PRO A 119 -16.36 13.67 2.21
N THR A 120 -17.59 14.11 2.50
CA THR A 120 -17.97 14.74 3.77
C THR A 120 -18.00 13.77 4.96
N CYS A 121 -17.74 12.48 4.71
CA CYS A 121 -17.38 11.58 5.78
C CYS A 121 -16.05 12.07 6.37
N GLU A 122 -15.98 12.24 7.69
CA GLU A 122 -14.77 12.60 8.46
C GLU A 122 -13.70 11.47 8.43
N CYS A 123 -13.49 10.86 7.26
CA CYS A 123 -12.60 9.74 7.01
C CYS A 123 -11.33 10.27 6.35
N MET A 124 -10.32 10.58 7.17
CA MET A 124 -8.99 11.08 6.74
C MET A 124 -8.35 10.21 5.63
N GLY A 125 -8.63 8.90 5.57
CA GLY A 125 -8.11 8.02 4.52
C GLY A 125 -8.70 8.28 3.13
N ARG A 126 -10.01 8.54 3.05
CA ARG A 126 -10.67 8.92 1.79
C ARG A 126 -10.31 10.35 1.39
N TYR A 127 -10.11 11.23 2.37
CA TYR A 127 -9.61 12.59 2.12
C TYR A 127 -8.15 12.59 1.63
N LEU A 128 -7.26 11.78 2.22
CA LEU A 128 -5.87 11.63 1.75
C LEU A 128 -5.80 10.94 0.40
N ALA A 129 -6.66 9.95 0.13
CA ALA A 129 -6.79 9.34 -1.20
C ALA A 129 -7.28 10.37 -2.23
N PHE A 130 -8.30 11.18 -1.89
CA PHE A 130 -8.79 12.28 -2.71
C PHE A 130 -7.69 13.34 -2.97
N ARG A 131 -6.93 13.75 -1.95
CA ARG A 131 -5.78 14.67 -2.06
C ARG A 131 -4.62 14.11 -2.91
N ALA A 132 -4.32 12.82 -2.76
CA ALA A 132 -3.29 12.15 -3.55
C ALA A 132 -3.72 12.04 -5.03
N GLU A 133 -5.02 11.83 -5.25
CA GLU A 133 -5.63 11.78 -6.57
C GLU A 133 -5.68 13.18 -7.21
N GLU A 134 -6.05 14.21 -6.45
CA GLU A 134 -6.02 15.64 -6.83
C GLU A 134 -4.64 16.07 -7.32
N ASN A 135 -3.57 15.69 -6.63
CA ASN A 135 -2.19 15.97 -7.04
C ASN A 135 -1.78 15.27 -8.35
N ARG A 136 -2.45 14.17 -8.71
CA ARG A 136 -2.21 13.41 -9.95
C ARG A 136 -3.16 13.77 -11.08
N VAL A 137 -4.15 14.65 -10.84
CA VAL A 137 -5.15 15.07 -11.84
C VAL A 137 -4.48 15.65 -13.07
N THR A 138 -3.50 16.52 -12.90
CA THR A 138 -2.80 17.19 -14.02
C THR A 138 -2.03 16.18 -14.88
N GLU A 139 -1.37 15.21 -14.25
CA GLU A 139 -0.64 14.13 -14.93
C GLU A 139 -1.59 13.18 -15.68
N LEU A 140 -2.70 12.81 -15.06
CA LEU A 140 -3.68 11.88 -15.63
C LEU A 140 -4.45 12.52 -16.81
N LEU A 141 -4.85 13.78 -16.67
CA LEU A 141 -5.47 14.55 -17.76
C LEU A 141 -4.48 14.78 -18.92
N ALA A 142 -3.22 15.11 -18.64
CA ALA A 142 -2.19 15.26 -19.66
C ALA A 142 -1.93 13.95 -20.41
N ARG A 143 -1.86 12.82 -19.70
CA ARG A 143 -1.69 11.49 -20.28
C ARG A 143 -2.89 11.10 -21.15
N ASN A 144 -4.12 11.28 -20.66
CA ASN A 144 -5.33 10.97 -21.42
C ASN A 144 -5.48 11.87 -22.66
N ALA A 145 -5.14 13.15 -22.55
CA ALA A 145 -5.10 14.07 -23.69
C ALA A 145 -4.09 13.61 -24.74
N MET A 146 -2.88 13.19 -24.33
CA MET A 146 -1.88 12.63 -25.23
C MET A 146 -2.40 11.36 -25.94
N ILE A 147 -3.05 10.45 -25.22
CA ILE A 147 -3.63 9.23 -25.79
C ILE A 147 -4.74 9.56 -26.80
N LEU A 148 -5.63 10.51 -26.48
CA LEU A 148 -6.69 10.96 -27.39
C LEU A 148 -6.13 11.59 -28.66
N VAL A 149 -5.05 12.38 -28.56
CA VAL A 149 -4.34 12.91 -29.73
C VAL A 149 -3.79 11.76 -30.57
N CYS A 150 -3.08 10.81 -29.97
CA CYS A 150 -2.54 9.64 -30.68
C CYS A 150 -3.64 8.82 -31.39
N LEU A 151 -4.79 8.61 -30.74
CA LEU A 151 -5.91 7.86 -31.29
C LEU A 151 -6.66 8.65 -32.38
N ALA A 152 -6.82 9.97 -32.24
CA ALA A 152 -7.41 10.82 -33.27
C ALA A 152 -6.58 10.84 -34.56
N PHE A 153 -5.24 10.80 -34.43
CA PHE A 153 -4.34 10.62 -35.56
C PHE A 153 -4.45 9.22 -36.19
N ALA A 154 -4.64 8.17 -35.38
CA ALA A 154 -4.88 6.81 -35.87
C ALA A 154 -6.19 6.70 -36.69
N ILE A 155 -7.28 7.28 -36.19
CA ILE A 155 -8.61 7.26 -36.83
C ILE A 155 -8.58 8.00 -38.17
N ARG A 156 -7.87 9.13 -38.29
CA ARG A 156 -7.80 9.93 -39.53
C ARG A 156 -7.02 9.29 -40.68
N ARG A 157 -6.16 8.30 -40.42
CA ARG A 157 -5.21 7.74 -41.41
C ARG A 157 -5.35 6.24 -41.63
N VAL A 158 -6.06 5.50 -40.77
CA VAL A 158 -6.45 4.10 -41.04
C VAL A 158 -7.66 4.13 -41.96
N PRO A 159 -7.57 3.69 -43.24
CA PRO A 159 -8.73 3.66 -44.11
C PRO A 159 -9.80 2.76 -43.47
N ALA A 160 -11.01 3.31 -43.30
CA ALA A 160 -12.19 2.54 -42.91
C ALA A 160 -12.30 1.36 -43.89
N VAL A 161 -12.37 0.15 -43.33
CA VAL A 161 -12.41 -1.14 -44.04
C VAL A 161 -13.16 -1.00 -45.37
N GLY A 162 -12.40 -0.91 -46.46
CA GLY A 162 -12.94 -0.96 -47.82
C GLY A 162 -13.30 -2.41 -48.12
N LYS A 163 -14.53 -2.64 -48.58
CA LYS A 163 -15.00 -3.92 -49.13
C LYS A 163 -13.95 -4.54 -50.06
N PRO A 164 -13.82 -5.87 -50.15
CA PRO A 164 -12.97 -6.49 -51.14
C PRO A 164 -13.57 -6.22 -52.53
N SER A 165 -13.04 -5.21 -53.22
CA SER A 165 -13.37 -4.93 -54.62
C SER A 165 -12.22 -5.40 -55.50
N ALA A 166 -12.57 -6.27 -56.43
CA ALA A 166 -11.72 -6.76 -57.49
C ALA A 166 -11.15 -5.62 -58.36
N GLN A 167 -9.93 -5.86 -58.85
CA GLN A 167 -9.24 -5.32 -60.04
C GLN A 167 -9.28 -3.80 -60.32
N VAL A 168 -8.10 -3.20 -60.54
CA VAL A 168 -7.69 -2.61 -61.84
C VAL A 168 -6.16 -2.44 -61.85
N ALA A 169 -5.58 -2.78 -62.99
CA ALA A 169 -4.16 -2.72 -63.33
C ALA A 169 -3.62 -1.28 -63.52
N GLY A 170 -2.32 -1.13 -63.26
CA GLY A 170 -1.45 -0.22 -64.02
C GLY A 170 -1.38 1.23 -63.56
N VAL A 171 -0.47 1.55 -62.64
CA VAL A 171 0.18 2.87 -62.57
C VAL A 171 1.68 2.71 -62.29
N ARG A 172 2.45 3.49 -63.05
CA ARG A 172 3.90 3.50 -63.24
C ARG A 172 4.69 3.67 -61.95
N ARG A 173 5.85 2.99 -61.88
CA ARG A 173 6.91 3.19 -60.87
C ARG A 173 7.45 4.61 -60.95
N ALA A 174 7.14 5.44 -59.96
CA ALA A 174 7.84 6.68 -59.67
C ALA A 174 8.49 6.56 -58.28
N GLY A 175 9.82 6.63 -58.26
CA GLY A 175 10.69 6.90 -57.10
C GLY A 175 10.24 6.39 -55.74
N ALA A 176 10.63 5.17 -55.39
CA ALA A 176 10.61 4.68 -54.02
C ALA A 176 11.59 5.52 -53.17
N GLY A 177 11.10 6.58 -52.54
CA GLY A 177 11.76 7.16 -51.39
C GLY A 177 11.82 6.10 -50.31
N HIS A 178 13.01 5.60 -50.01
CA HIS A 178 13.27 4.70 -48.89
C HIS A 178 12.71 5.31 -47.61
N VAL A 179 11.53 4.86 -47.20
CA VAL A 179 11.09 4.99 -45.81
C VAL A 179 12.08 4.14 -45.02
N ALA A 180 12.96 4.79 -44.25
CA ALA A 180 13.84 4.12 -43.31
C ALA A 180 12.97 3.39 -42.27
N GLY A 181 12.64 2.14 -42.54
CA GLY A 181 12.05 1.25 -41.56
C GLY A 181 13.07 0.96 -40.47
N PHE A 182 12.61 0.90 -39.22
CA PHE A 182 13.42 0.43 -38.10
C PHE A 182 14.05 -0.90 -38.47
N THR A 183 15.36 -0.97 -38.36
CA THR A 183 16.08 -2.22 -38.63
C THR A 183 15.79 -3.22 -37.51
N LEU A 184 15.81 -4.51 -37.84
CA LEU A 184 15.70 -5.59 -36.84
C LEU A 184 16.74 -5.40 -35.72
N VAL A 185 17.92 -4.91 -36.07
CA VAL A 185 19.04 -4.64 -35.14
C VAL A 185 18.70 -3.54 -34.15
N GLU A 186 18.08 -2.43 -34.57
CA GLU A 186 17.68 -1.35 -33.65
C GLU A 186 16.63 -1.83 -32.63
N VAL A 187 15.62 -2.58 -33.08
CA VAL A 187 14.60 -3.13 -32.18
C VAL A 187 15.21 -4.14 -31.21
N LEU A 188 16.11 -5.01 -31.69
CA LEU A 188 16.80 -5.99 -30.86
C LEU A 188 17.69 -5.31 -29.81
N MET A 189 18.41 -4.26 -30.19
CA MET A 189 19.26 -3.49 -29.27
C MET A 189 18.45 -2.76 -28.21
N VAL A 190 17.27 -2.21 -28.56
CA VAL A 190 16.38 -1.56 -27.57
C VAL A 190 15.85 -2.59 -26.57
N ILE A 191 15.38 -3.75 -27.02
CA ILE A 191 14.91 -4.80 -26.10
C ILE A 191 16.07 -5.32 -25.24
N ALA A 192 17.26 -5.49 -25.80
CA ALA A 192 18.45 -5.88 -25.04
C ALA A 192 18.79 -4.84 -23.95
N ALA A 193 18.82 -3.56 -24.28
CA ALA A 193 19.10 -2.48 -23.34
C ALA A 193 18.01 -2.39 -22.25
N VAL A 194 16.72 -2.44 -22.61
CA VAL A 194 15.60 -2.43 -21.65
C VAL A 194 15.63 -3.65 -20.74
N SER A 195 15.96 -4.84 -21.27
CA SER A 195 16.06 -6.07 -20.49
C SER A 195 17.20 -6.02 -19.48
N ILE A 196 18.35 -5.44 -19.85
CA ILE A 196 19.47 -5.21 -18.94
C ILE A 196 19.07 -4.21 -17.85
N LEU A 197 18.47 -3.07 -18.21
CA LEU A 197 18.02 -2.07 -17.25
C LEU A 197 16.95 -2.63 -16.30
N ALA A 198 15.96 -3.37 -16.82
CA ALA A 198 14.94 -4.03 -16.02
C ALA A 198 15.54 -5.08 -15.07
N GLY A 199 16.53 -5.85 -15.54
CA GLY A 199 17.26 -6.82 -14.72
C GLY A 199 17.99 -6.17 -13.54
N LEU A 200 18.61 -5.01 -13.76
CA LEU A 200 19.28 -4.24 -12.71
C LEU A 200 18.29 -3.60 -11.72
N ILE A 201 17.12 -3.16 -12.19
CA ILE A 201 16.08 -2.61 -11.31
C ILE A 201 15.53 -3.72 -10.41
N LEU A 202 15.30 -4.92 -10.95
CA LEU A 202 14.67 -6.02 -10.23
C LEU A 202 15.48 -6.47 -9.01
N THR A 203 16.81 -6.52 -9.10
CA THR A 203 17.69 -6.91 -7.98
C THR A 203 17.68 -5.88 -6.84
N SER A 204 17.45 -4.60 -7.15
CA SER A 204 17.40 -3.51 -6.16
C SER A 204 16.04 -3.36 -5.46
N LEU A 205 14.97 -3.86 -6.06
CA LEU A 205 13.60 -3.59 -5.61
C LEU A 205 13.24 -4.32 -4.30
N GLY A 206 13.78 -5.52 -4.10
CA GLY A 206 13.55 -6.32 -2.88
C GLY A 206 14.00 -5.60 -1.61
N PRO A 207 15.30 -5.24 -1.49
CA PRO A 207 15.82 -4.50 -0.35
C PRO A 207 15.14 -3.13 -0.15
N ALA A 208 14.86 -2.40 -1.24
CA ALA A 208 14.17 -1.12 -1.17
C ALA A 208 12.76 -1.25 -0.59
N ARG A 209 12.01 -2.28 -0.99
CA ARG A 209 10.68 -2.57 -0.46
C ARG A 209 10.72 -2.99 1.02
N ALA A 210 11.70 -3.81 1.41
CA ALA A 210 11.89 -4.19 2.81
C ALA A 210 12.16 -2.97 3.69
N SER A 211 13.10 -2.10 3.27
CA SER A 211 13.40 -0.85 3.97
C SER A 211 12.18 0.08 4.10
N ALA A 212 11.42 0.27 3.01
CA ALA A 212 10.19 1.07 3.05
C ALA A 212 9.13 0.48 4.00
N THR A 213 9.02 -0.85 4.04
CA THR A 213 8.10 -1.58 4.94
C THR A 213 8.49 -1.38 6.40
N THR A 214 9.78 -1.52 6.73
CA THR A 214 10.30 -1.25 8.08
C THR A 214 10.10 0.20 8.50
N ALA A 215 10.45 1.16 7.63
CA ALA A 215 10.28 2.59 7.91
C ALA A 215 8.82 2.94 8.20
N SER A 216 7.89 2.42 7.40
CA SER A 216 6.44 2.61 7.59
C SER A 216 5.95 1.95 8.89
N SER A 217 6.43 0.74 9.22
CA SER A 217 6.06 0.06 10.45
C SER A 217 6.54 0.81 11.71
N LEU A 218 7.78 1.30 11.71
CA LEU A 218 8.31 2.12 12.82
C LEU A 218 7.58 3.46 12.93
N SER A 219 7.21 4.08 11.81
CA SER A 219 6.41 5.31 11.82
C SER A 219 5.05 5.10 12.46
N ARG A 220 4.36 3.99 12.14
CA ARG A 220 3.08 3.62 12.78
C ARG A 220 3.24 3.38 14.27
N LEU A 221 4.29 2.67 14.69
CA LEU A 221 4.59 2.47 16.12
C LEU A 221 4.76 3.79 16.86
N ARG A 222 5.52 4.75 16.32
CA ARG A 222 5.66 6.09 16.93
C ARG A 222 4.32 6.81 17.06
N GLN A 223 3.47 6.72 16.03
CA GLN A 223 2.13 7.32 16.05
C GLN A 223 1.24 6.67 17.11
N HIS A 224 1.24 5.33 17.22
CA HIS A 224 0.49 4.64 18.26
C HIS A 224 1.04 4.98 19.66
N THR A 225 2.34 4.95 19.86
CA THR A 225 2.93 5.35 21.15
C THR A 225 2.56 6.78 21.53
N ALA A 226 2.55 7.72 20.57
CA ALA A 226 2.09 9.08 20.82
C ALA A 226 0.63 9.13 21.28
N VAL A 227 -0.24 8.28 20.71
CA VAL A 227 -1.63 8.13 21.17
C VAL A 227 -1.73 7.59 22.60
N PHE A 228 -0.87 6.64 22.98
CA PHE A 228 -0.79 6.15 24.36
C PHE A 228 -0.37 7.26 25.35
N HIS A 229 0.57 8.11 24.96
CA HIS A 229 0.94 9.30 25.74
C HIS A 229 -0.19 10.33 25.82
N ALA A 230 -0.93 10.55 24.73
CA ALA A 230 -2.11 11.41 24.74
C ALA A 230 -3.16 10.90 25.74
N TYR A 231 -3.39 9.58 25.76
CA TYR A 231 -4.24 8.96 26.78
C TYR A 231 -3.71 9.23 28.19
N GLY A 232 -2.41 9.03 28.41
CA GLY A 232 -1.76 9.32 29.69
C GLY A 232 -1.98 10.77 30.14
N ALA A 233 -1.81 11.73 29.24
CA ALA A 233 -2.04 13.15 29.52
C ALA A 233 -3.47 13.41 30.03
N ASP A 234 -4.47 12.75 29.43
CA ASP A 234 -5.87 12.88 29.83
C ASP A 234 -6.21 12.07 31.11
N HIS A 235 -5.45 11.01 31.42
CA HIS A 235 -5.76 10.01 32.45
C HIS A 235 -4.73 9.97 33.59
N ARG A 236 -4.28 11.14 34.04
CA ARG A 236 -3.35 11.30 35.19
C ARG A 236 -2.05 10.50 35.02
N ASP A 237 -1.47 10.54 33.82
CA ASP A 237 -0.26 9.80 33.46
C ASP A 237 -0.41 8.27 33.50
N GLY A 238 -1.63 7.75 33.65
CA GLY A 238 -1.91 6.32 33.65
C GLY A 238 -1.88 5.74 32.24
N MET A 239 -1.21 4.60 32.07
CA MET A 239 -1.28 3.84 30.84
C MET A 239 -2.68 3.22 30.66
N PRO A 240 -3.13 3.02 29.42
CA PRO A 240 -4.47 2.53 29.18
C PRO A 240 -4.70 1.12 29.75
N ARG A 241 -5.83 0.95 30.44
CA ARG A 241 -6.33 -0.33 30.95
C ARG A 241 -7.83 -0.39 30.65
N PHE A 242 -8.26 -1.43 29.95
CA PHE A 242 -9.62 -1.51 29.41
C PHE A 242 -10.42 -2.68 29.95
N ILE A 243 -9.76 -3.57 30.70
CA ILE A 243 -10.38 -4.72 31.33
C ILE A 243 -10.20 -4.61 32.84
N ASN A 244 -11.27 -4.85 33.59
CA ASN A 244 -11.20 -4.93 35.05
C ASN A 244 -10.67 -6.29 35.51
N PRO A 245 -10.02 -6.37 36.68
CA PRO A 245 -9.47 -7.64 37.16
C PRO A 245 -10.48 -8.78 37.33
N ASP A 246 -11.76 -8.45 37.48
CA ASP A 246 -12.88 -9.40 37.57
C ASP A 246 -13.43 -9.84 36.19
N GLY A 247 -12.89 -9.28 35.10
CA GLY A 247 -13.27 -9.59 33.72
C GLY A 247 -14.66 -9.08 33.31
N THR A 248 -15.34 -8.29 34.14
CA THR A 248 -16.76 -7.92 33.93
C THR A 248 -17.00 -6.73 33.01
N HIS A 249 -15.96 -5.95 32.72
CA HIS A 249 -16.03 -4.76 31.87
C HIS A 249 -14.89 -4.80 30.84
N GLY A 250 -15.23 -4.97 29.57
CA GLY A 250 -14.30 -4.88 28.43
C GLY A 250 -14.69 -3.76 27.46
N PRO A 251 -13.85 -3.45 26.46
CA PRO A 251 -14.12 -2.38 25.50
C PRO A 251 -15.32 -2.68 24.60
N TRP A 252 -16.13 -1.65 24.34
CA TRP A 252 -17.22 -1.69 23.37
C TRP A 252 -16.63 -1.68 21.95
N GLY A 253 -16.84 -2.74 21.17
CA GLY A 253 -16.33 -2.79 19.81
C GLY A 253 -17.36 -2.49 18.71
N PRO A 254 -16.89 -2.28 17.47
CA PRO A 254 -17.74 -1.93 16.33
C PRO A 254 -18.62 -3.11 15.88
N HIS A 255 -19.90 -2.85 15.57
CA HIS A 255 -20.94 -3.81 15.16
C HIS A 255 -21.71 -4.55 16.28
N GLY A 256 -21.63 -4.10 17.54
CA GLY A 256 -22.53 -4.59 18.61
C GLY A 256 -22.35 -6.07 18.95
N ARG A 257 -21.23 -6.68 18.54
CA ARG A 257 -20.89 -8.08 18.81
C ARG A 257 -19.62 -8.15 19.64
N TYR A 258 -19.71 -7.75 20.91
CA TYR A 258 -18.63 -7.93 21.88
C TYR A 258 -19.18 -8.27 23.26
N LEU A 259 -18.86 -9.48 23.72
CA LEU A 259 -18.47 -9.96 25.06
C LEU A 259 -19.12 -9.32 26.31
N GLN A 260 -20.24 -8.62 26.20
CA GLN A 260 -21.04 -8.24 27.35
C GLN A 260 -21.59 -9.51 27.99
N GLY A 261 -21.18 -9.77 29.23
CA GLY A 261 -21.61 -10.94 30.00
C GLY A 261 -20.65 -12.13 29.97
N GLU A 262 -19.61 -12.11 29.13
CA GLU A 262 -18.53 -13.11 29.18
C GLU A 262 -17.35 -12.54 29.98
N ARG A 263 -16.90 -13.27 31.02
CA ARG A 263 -15.69 -12.88 31.78
C ARG A 263 -14.49 -12.94 30.84
N LEU A 264 -13.93 -11.77 30.51
CA LEU A 264 -12.74 -11.71 29.68
C LEU A 264 -11.47 -11.93 30.51
N PRO A 265 -10.52 -12.72 29.98
CA PRO A 265 -9.20 -12.79 30.56
C PRO A 265 -8.54 -11.40 30.61
N TYR A 266 -7.93 -11.02 31.72
CA TYR A 266 -7.42 -9.68 31.98
C TYR A 266 -6.36 -9.23 30.96
N PHE A 267 -5.42 -10.11 30.63
CA PHE A 267 -4.30 -9.78 29.75
C PHE A 267 -4.64 -9.86 28.25
N ILE A 268 -5.86 -10.24 27.88
CA ILE A 268 -6.33 -10.13 26.49
C ILE A 268 -6.37 -8.68 25.99
N GLN A 269 -6.37 -7.70 26.90
CA GLN A 269 -6.28 -6.27 26.56
C GLN A 269 -5.01 -5.91 25.77
N SER A 270 -3.96 -6.73 25.85
CA SER A 270 -2.76 -6.63 25.00
C SER A 270 -3.10 -6.65 23.50
N ASN A 271 -4.21 -7.29 23.11
CA ASN A 271 -4.69 -7.38 21.72
C ASN A 271 -5.88 -6.47 21.44
N LEU A 272 -6.72 -6.20 22.45
CA LEU A 272 -7.99 -5.47 22.30
C LEU A 272 -7.86 -3.96 22.46
N TRP A 273 -6.69 -3.44 22.85
CA TRP A 273 -6.47 -2.00 23.02
C TRP A 273 -6.90 -1.15 21.82
N PRO A 274 -6.76 -1.56 20.52
CA PRO A 274 -7.12 -0.66 19.45
C PRO A 274 -8.64 -0.52 19.31
N ILE A 275 -9.41 -1.53 19.71
CA ILE A 275 -10.88 -1.43 19.80
C ILE A 275 -11.25 -0.41 20.88
N ALA A 276 -10.56 -0.48 22.02
CA ALA A 276 -10.82 0.39 23.15
C ALA A 276 -10.43 1.86 22.88
N MET A 277 -9.34 2.07 22.13
CA MET A 277 -8.81 3.40 21.84
C MET A 277 -9.35 4.02 20.55
N GLU A 278 -9.91 3.21 19.64
CA GLU A 278 -10.51 3.71 18.39
C GLU A 278 -11.50 4.84 18.70
N HIS A 279 -12.35 4.65 19.71
CA HIS A 279 -13.29 5.66 20.17
C HIS A 279 -12.56 6.67 21.07
N GLY A 280 -12.33 7.87 20.54
CA GLY A 280 -11.82 9.03 21.29
C GLY A 280 -10.42 9.47 20.88
N TYR A 281 -9.52 8.52 20.56
CA TYR A 281 -8.13 8.87 20.21
C TYR A 281 -7.78 8.67 18.73
N TYR A 282 -8.62 7.97 17.96
CA TYR A 282 -8.48 7.86 16.51
C TYR A 282 -9.68 8.52 15.83
N THR A 283 -9.47 9.67 15.19
CA THR A 283 -10.53 10.41 14.50
C THR A 283 -10.96 9.72 13.20
N GLY A 284 -12.27 9.46 13.04
CA GLY A 284 -12.86 8.84 11.85
C GLY A 284 -13.12 7.34 12.04
N HIS A 285 -14.34 7.01 12.48
CA HIS A 285 -14.77 5.66 12.86
C HIS A 285 -14.78 4.67 11.71
N ARG A 286 -14.04 3.56 11.89
CA ARG A 286 -14.10 2.25 11.23
C ARG A 286 -12.71 1.63 11.40
N TRP A 287 -12.63 0.50 12.07
CA TRP A 287 -11.44 -0.37 12.11
C TRP A 287 -10.70 -0.38 10.76
N ARG A 288 -9.56 0.31 10.72
CA ARG A 288 -8.76 0.49 9.50
C ARG A 288 -7.55 -0.41 9.53
N ALA A 289 -7.54 -1.38 8.62
CA ALA A 289 -6.44 -2.33 8.49
C ALA A 289 -5.09 -1.62 8.25
N ASP A 290 -5.09 -0.50 7.53
CA ASP A 290 -3.87 0.25 7.24
C ASP A 290 -3.33 1.08 8.43
N VAL A 291 -4.11 1.22 9.50
CA VAL A 291 -3.69 1.86 10.77
C VAL A 291 -3.27 0.80 11.76
N PHE A 292 -4.14 -0.18 12.04
CA PHE A 292 -3.95 -1.15 13.12
C PHE A 292 -3.24 -2.45 12.69
N TYR A 293 -2.69 -2.52 11.48
CA TYR A 293 -1.83 -3.63 11.05
C TYR A 293 -0.52 -3.08 10.51
N PRO A 294 0.62 -3.74 10.77
CA PRO A 294 1.89 -3.36 10.19
C PRO A 294 1.90 -3.66 8.68
N PRO A 295 2.70 -2.94 7.87
CA PRO A 295 2.66 -3.05 6.41
C PRO A 295 3.08 -4.43 5.87
N TRP A 296 3.81 -5.21 6.66
CA TRP A 296 4.20 -6.59 6.34
C TRP A 296 3.13 -7.62 6.70
N ALA A 297 2.24 -7.31 7.64
CA ALA A 297 1.12 -8.18 7.94
C ALA A 297 0.15 -8.07 6.77
N LYS A 298 0.10 -9.13 5.94
CA LYS A 298 -1.11 -9.37 5.14
C LYS A 298 -2.26 -9.35 6.14
N SER A 299 -3.42 -8.79 5.78
CA SER A 299 -4.64 -8.83 6.56
C SER A 299 -5.17 -10.27 6.68
N VAL A 300 -4.31 -11.17 7.16
CA VAL A 300 -4.60 -12.55 7.49
C VAL A 300 -5.63 -12.42 8.59
N GLU A 301 -6.89 -12.63 8.21
CA GLU A 301 -7.76 -13.62 8.82
C GLU A 301 -7.34 -14.05 10.23
N LEU A 302 -7.25 -13.11 11.18
CA LEU A 302 -7.61 -13.40 12.55
C LEU A 302 -9.12 -13.63 12.49
N GLY A 303 -9.51 -14.83 12.04
CA GLY A 303 -10.88 -15.22 11.81
C GLY A 303 -11.70 -14.86 13.05
N ASN A 304 -12.62 -13.89 12.93
CA ASN A 304 -13.47 -13.39 14.01
C ASN A 304 -12.77 -13.00 15.34
N ALA A 305 -11.44 -13.03 15.43
CA ALA A 305 -10.68 -12.69 16.62
C ALA A 305 -10.29 -11.21 16.50
N ALA A 306 -11.08 -10.35 17.11
CA ALA A 306 -10.96 -8.91 17.00
C ALA A 306 -9.69 -8.39 17.71
N GLY A 307 -8.51 -8.46 17.07
CA GLY A 307 -7.25 -8.01 17.66
C GLY A 307 -6.29 -7.39 16.64
N SER A 308 -5.36 -6.57 17.13
CA SER A 308 -4.27 -6.00 16.34
C SER A 308 -2.96 -6.77 16.55
N PRO A 309 -2.15 -6.98 15.50
CA PRO A 309 -0.76 -7.47 15.63
C PRO A 309 0.19 -6.46 16.27
N TYR A 310 -0.25 -5.23 16.56
CA TYR A 310 0.42 -4.34 17.50
C TYR A 310 0.02 -4.76 18.90
N LEU A 311 0.92 -5.46 19.58
CA LEU A 311 0.66 -6.04 20.88
C LEU A 311 1.14 -5.09 21.97
N TYR A 312 0.21 -4.76 22.87
CA TYR A 312 0.48 -3.91 24.02
C TYR A 312 1.12 -4.72 25.16
N ALA A 313 2.18 -4.20 25.75
CA ALA A 313 2.97 -4.93 26.73
C ALA A 313 2.16 -5.18 28.01
N ALA A 314 2.04 -6.44 28.42
CA ALA A 314 1.32 -6.86 29.63
C ALA A 314 1.89 -6.21 30.91
N THR A 315 3.19 -5.89 30.93
CA THR A 315 3.79 -5.14 32.05
C THR A 315 3.23 -3.72 32.26
N SER A 316 2.50 -3.16 31.29
CA SER A 316 1.87 -1.84 31.35
C SER A 316 0.54 -1.82 32.11
N VAL A 317 -0.01 -3.00 32.41
CA VAL A 317 -1.35 -3.18 33.02
C VAL A 317 -1.29 -3.98 34.33
N SER A 318 -0.11 -4.18 34.89
CA SER A 318 0.05 -4.82 36.20
C SER A 318 1.24 -4.21 36.93
N ARG A 319 1.17 -4.20 38.26
CA ARG A 319 2.23 -3.60 39.09
C ARG A 319 3.59 -4.29 38.87
N PRO A 320 4.72 -3.58 39.05
CA PRO A 320 6.06 -4.16 38.91
C PRO A 320 6.26 -5.44 39.72
N GLU A 321 5.70 -5.47 40.93
CA GLU A 321 5.80 -6.58 41.88
C GLU A 321 5.18 -7.88 41.36
N PHE A 322 4.19 -7.80 40.46
CA PHE A 322 3.58 -8.98 39.81
C PHE A 322 4.58 -9.77 38.94
N TRP A 323 5.58 -9.05 38.41
CA TRP A 323 6.67 -9.58 37.61
C TRP A 323 7.90 -9.88 38.46
N ILE A 324 7.69 -10.23 39.73
CA ILE A 324 8.70 -10.80 40.61
C ILE A 324 8.04 -12.02 41.24
N GLU A 325 8.53 -13.21 40.90
CA GLU A 325 7.88 -14.48 41.25
C GLU A 325 7.62 -14.63 42.75
N SER A 326 8.56 -14.19 43.60
CA SER A 326 8.42 -14.21 45.06
C SER A 326 7.42 -13.21 45.63
N GLU A 327 7.04 -12.18 44.86
CA GLU A 327 6.13 -11.09 45.29
C GLU A 327 4.75 -11.18 44.61
N ARG A 328 4.54 -12.16 43.73
CA ARG A 328 3.34 -12.29 42.93
C ARG A 328 2.17 -12.83 43.77
N THR A 329 1.15 -12.00 43.95
CA THR A 329 -0.07 -12.31 44.73
C THR A 329 -1.31 -12.55 43.87
N GLY A 330 -1.35 -11.99 42.65
CA GLY A 330 -2.42 -12.27 41.67
C GLY A 330 -3.22 -11.02 41.23
N PRO A 331 -4.56 -11.14 41.08
CA PRO A 331 -5.41 -10.07 40.53
C PRO A 331 -5.40 -8.74 41.31
N ASP A 332 -5.00 -8.74 42.57
CA ASP A 332 -4.82 -7.52 43.37
C ASP A 332 -3.69 -6.60 42.85
N GLN A 333 -2.77 -7.17 42.07
CA GLN A 333 -1.68 -6.46 41.41
C GLN A 333 -2.01 -6.06 39.96
N TRP A 334 -3.18 -6.44 39.44
CA TRP A 334 -3.66 -6.05 38.10
C TRP A 334 -4.22 -4.63 38.14
N LYS A 335 -3.34 -3.65 37.89
CA LYS A 335 -3.64 -2.22 38.03
C LYS A 335 -2.96 -1.42 36.94
N THR A 336 -3.54 -0.25 36.66
CA THR A 336 -2.93 0.76 35.80
C THR A 336 -1.56 1.15 36.35
N VAL A 337 -0.56 1.12 35.48
CA VAL A 337 0.78 1.65 35.73
C VAL A 337 0.88 3.04 35.12
N ARG A 338 1.69 3.94 35.68
CA ARG A 338 1.89 5.29 35.13
C ARG A 338 3.16 5.37 34.29
N PHE A 339 3.20 6.25 33.31
CA PHE A 339 4.41 6.50 32.52
C PHE A 339 5.60 6.93 33.40
N GLY A 340 5.36 7.78 34.40
CA GLY A 340 6.37 8.21 35.37
C GLY A 340 6.90 7.11 36.30
N GLU A 341 6.28 5.93 36.35
CA GLU A 341 6.78 4.79 37.14
C GLU A 341 7.81 3.93 36.37
N VAL A 342 8.00 4.19 35.07
CA VAL A 342 8.89 3.42 34.20
C VAL A 342 10.34 3.83 34.44
N ALA A 343 11.17 2.88 34.87
CA ALA A 343 12.57 3.16 35.21
C ALA A 343 13.46 3.42 33.98
N PHE A 344 13.15 2.78 32.85
CA PHE A 344 13.96 2.87 31.63
C PHE A 344 13.09 3.11 30.38
N PRO A 345 12.50 4.32 30.20
CA PRO A 345 11.55 4.60 29.12
C PRO A 345 12.04 4.26 27.71
N SER A 346 13.32 4.50 27.41
CA SER A 346 13.92 4.23 26.10
C SER A 346 14.33 2.76 25.89
N GLN A 347 14.18 1.92 26.90
CA GLN A 347 14.52 0.49 26.88
C GLN A 347 13.34 -0.38 27.36
N LYS A 348 12.15 0.22 27.49
CA LYS A 348 10.93 -0.43 27.91
C LYS A 348 9.92 -0.40 26.78
N VAL A 349 9.45 -1.56 26.35
CA VAL A 349 8.48 -1.69 25.26
C VAL A 349 7.09 -1.33 25.77
N ILE A 350 6.37 -0.53 24.99
CA ILE A 350 4.93 -0.33 25.15
C ILE A 350 4.15 -1.12 24.11
N LEU A 351 4.61 -1.10 22.86
CA LEU A 351 3.97 -1.78 21.74
C LEU A 351 5.02 -2.58 20.97
N SER A 352 4.71 -3.83 20.65
CA SER A 352 5.53 -4.66 19.78
C SER A 352 4.73 -5.08 18.55
N ALA A 353 5.34 -5.00 17.37
CA ALA A 353 4.81 -5.58 16.14
C ALA A 353 5.73 -6.71 15.69
N ILE A 354 5.27 -7.94 15.89
CA ILE A 354 6.00 -9.18 15.58
C ILE A 354 5.01 -10.15 14.90
N ASP A 355 5.48 -10.92 13.92
CA ASP A 355 4.65 -11.92 13.24
C ASP A 355 4.18 -13.00 14.23
N HIS A 356 2.87 -13.32 14.22
CA HIS A 356 2.14 -14.28 15.09
C HIS A 356 2.79 -15.68 15.30
N ARG A 357 3.88 -15.98 14.59
CA ARG A 357 4.59 -17.27 14.55
C ARG A 357 5.91 -17.28 15.34
N VAL A 358 6.45 -16.11 15.69
CA VAL A 358 7.71 -15.88 16.42
C VAL A 358 7.62 -16.14 17.92
N VAL A 359 8.04 -17.31 18.40
CA VAL A 359 8.03 -17.66 19.84
C VAL A 359 9.38 -17.33 20.47
N ILE A 360 9.42 -16.54 21.55
CA ILE A 360 10.68 -16.07 22.19
C ILE A 360 11.58 -17.24 22.64
N HIS A 361 10.98 -18.38 22.99
CA HIS A 361 11.67 -19.59 23.45
C HIS A 361 12.05 -20.56 22.32
N ASP A 362 11.76 -20.24 21.05
CA ASP A 362 12.19 -21.01 19.89
C ASP A 362 13.49 -20.42 19.32
N ASP A 363 14.54 -21.23 19.21
CA ASP A 363 15.83 -20.82 18.67
C ASP A 363 15.71 -20.25 17.24
N ARG A 364 14.74 -20.72 16.45
CA ARG A 364 14.49 -20.22 15.09
C ARG A 364 13.94 -18.79 15.08
N SER A 365 13.24 -18.40 16.13
CA SER A 365 12.61 -17.09 16.26
C SER A 365 13.57 -16.02 16.78
N ARG A 366 14.74 -16.40 17.31
CA ARG A 366 15.74 -15.47 17.88
C ARG A 366 16.36 -14.54 16.85
N ASP A 367 16.50 -15.02 15.61
CA ASP A 367 17.06 -14.24 14.49
C ASP A 367 16.03 -13.31 13.84
N GLU A 368 14.75 -13.44 14.22
CA GLU A 368 13.71 -12.58 13.69
C GLU A 368 13.83 -11.15 14.23
N THR A 369 13.38 -10.20 13.40
CA THR A 369 13.42 -8.78 13.73
C THR A 369 12.07 -8.34 14.28
N ALA A 370 12.07 -7.90 15.53
CA ALA A 370 10.92 -7.26 16.16
C ALA A 370 10.93 -5.75 15.87
N HIS A 371 9.76 -5.20 15.56
CA HIS A 371 9.56 -3.75 15.51
C HIS A 371 8.94 -3.30 16.84
N LEU A 372 9.60 -2.40 17.54
CA LEU A 372 9.27 -2.04 18.92
C LEU A 372 9.00 -0.54 19.02
N GLY A 373 7.90 -0.19 19.68
CA GLY A 373 7.62 1.15 20.21
C GLY A 373 8.03 1.19 21.68
N TRP A 374 8.80 2.21 22.04
CA TRP A 374 9.35 2.40 23.38
C TRP A 374 8.48 3.36 24.19
N ILE A 375 8.53 3.25 25.50
CA ILE A 375 7.79 4.14 26.42
C ILE A 375 8.17 5.61 26.21
N ASP A 376 9.39 5.92 25.79
CA ASP A 376 9.82 7.31 25.52
C ASP A 376 9.23 7.95 24.24
N GLY A 377 8.41 7.23 23.48
CA GLY A 377 7.87 7.72 22.21
C GLY A 377 8.66 7.32 20.97
N SER A 378 9.87 6.78 21.14
CA SER A 378 10.70 6.33 20.03
C SER A 378 10.25 4.95 19.52
N ALA A 379 10.78 4.55 18.37
CA ALA A 379 10.57 3.22 17.82
C ALA A 379 11.83 2.75 17.09
N SER A 380 12.17 1.47 17.24
CA SER A 380 13.33 0.85 16.61
C SER A 380 13.09 -0.61 16.27
N THR A 381 14.00 -1.19 15.50
CA THR A 381 14.06 -2.63 15.26
C THR A 381 15.10 -3.26 16.19
N SER A 382 14.78 -4.42 16.75
CA SER A 382 15.73 -5.24 17.52
C SER A 382 15.57 -6.70 17.13
N ARG A 383 16.64 -7.49 17.20
CA ARG A 383 16.50 -8.94 17.09
C ARG A 383 15.83 -9.48 18.33
N VAL A 384 14.97 -10.48 18.17
CA VAL A 384 14.27 -11.10 19.31
C VAL A 384 15.28 -11.67 20.32
N GLY A 385 16.39 -12.24 19.85
CA GLY A 385 17.45 -12.75 20.71
C GLY A 385 18.24 -11.69 21.50
N ASP A 386 18.13 -10.40 21.15
CA ASP A 386 18.76 -9.29 21.89
C ASP A 386 17.86 -8.77 23.04
N LEU A 387 16.61 -9.25 23.13
CA LEU A 387 15.65 -8.87 24.16
C LEU A 387 15.81 -9.75 25.40
N GLU A 388 15.57 -9.15 26.57
CA GLU A 388 15.60 -9.88 27.84
C GLU A 388 14.51 -10.96 27.85
N PRO A 389 14.85 -12.22 28.17
CA PRO A 389 13.86 -13.28 28.29
C PRO A 389 12.89 -12.93 29.42
N GLY A 390 11.61 -12.77 29.06
CA GLY A 390 10.53 -12.53 30.02
C GLY A 390 10.26 -13.73 30.93
N TYR A 391 9.20 -13.65 31.73
CA TYR A 391 8.71 -14.77 32.52
C TYR A 391 7.97 -15.80 31.64
N PRO A 392 8.40 -17.07 31.63
CA PRO A 392 7.63 -18.15 31.00
C PRO A 392 6.26 -18.31 31.68
N GLY A 393 5.17 -18.27 30.90
CA GLY A 393 3.82 -18.20 31.45
C GLY A 393 3.59 -16.95 32.31
N GLY A 394 4.17 -15.81 31.89
CA GLY A 394 4.38 -14.61 32.71
C GLY A 394 3.15 -14.02 33.40
N GLU A 395 1.96 -14.31 32.93
CA GLU A 395 0.67 -13.90 33.51
C GLU A 395 0.27 -14.73 34.75
N GLY A 396 1.03 -15.77 35.07
CA GLY A 396 0.73 -16.68 36.17
C GLY A 396 -0.51 -17.55 35.92
N ARG A 397 -0.76 -18.48 36.84
CA ARG A 397 -1.90 -19.40 36.78
C ARG A 397 -3.02 -18.90 37.71
N PHE A 398 -3.61 -17.74 37.39
CA PHE A 398 -4.75 -17.20 38.13
C PHE A 398 -6.03 -17.29 37.29
N GLU A 399 -7.18 -17.31 37.95
CA GLU A 399 -8.46 -17.25 37.25
C GLU A 399 -8.54 -15.93 36.45
N GLY A 400 -8.77 -16.03 35.14
CA GLY A 400 -8.84 -14.86 34.26
C GLY A 400 -7.49 -14.25 33.90
N SER A 401 -6.33 -14.86 34.20
CA SER A 401 -5.03 -14.28 33.83
C SER A 401 -4.62 -14.46 32.36
N TRP A 402 -5.32 -15.29 31.58
CA TRP A 402 -4.86 -15.61 30.23
C TRP A 402 -4.78 -14.37 29.31
N SER A 403 -3.77 -14.30 28.45
CA SER A 403 -3.89 -13.74 27.10
C SER A 403 -3.89 -14.88 26.10
N PHE A 404 -4.27 -14.63 24.84
CA PHE A 404 -4.36 -15.69 23.83
C PHE A 404 -3.08 -16.52 23.65
N ILE A 405 -1.92 -16.11 24.19
CA ILE A 405 -0.64 -16.71 23.83
C ILE A 405 0.37 -16.58 24.99
N ALA A 406 0.75 -17.71 25.59
CA ALA A 406 1.84 -17.77 26.56
C ALA A 406 3.17 -17.38 25.90
N ASP A 407 3.93 -16.47 26.52
CA ASP A 407 5.29 -16.03 26.14
C ASP A 407 5.42 -15.33 24.79
N TRP A 408 4.39 -14.56 24.50
CA TRP A 408 4.14 -13.89 23.25
C TRP A 408 3.53 -12.53 23.58
N PRO A 409 4.08 -11.38 23.15
CA PRO A 409 5.27 -11.12 22.31
C PRO A 409 6.53 -10.66 23.06
N ALA A 410 7.64 -10.49 22.35
CA ALA A 410 8.89 -10.01 22.92
C ALA A 410 8.76 -8.63 23.59
N GLY A 411 9.29 -8.51 24.80
CA GLY A 411 9.19 -7.30 25.64
C GLY A 411 7.87 -7.15 26.43
N SER A 412 6.99 -8.16 26.44
CA SER A 412 5.69 -8.07 27.14
C SER A 412 5.70 -8.53 28.59
N HIS A 413 6.56 -9.49 28.97
CA HIS A 413 6.61 -10.17 30.27
C HIS A 413 7.94 -9.95 31.01
N THR A 414 8.50 -8.76 30.92
CA THR A 414 9.80 -8.37 31.49
C THR A 414 9.88 -8.64 32.98
N ARG A 415 11.04 -9.09 33.46
CA ARG A 415 11.30 -9.20 34.90
C ARG A 415 11.24 -7.82 35.57
N ALA A 416 10.67 -7.75 36.77
CA ALA A 416 10.40 -6.52 37.51
C ALA A 416 9.46 -5.51 36.79
N GLY A 417 8.73 -5.93 35.75
CA GLY A 417 7.69 -5.12 35.13
C GLY A 417 8.25 -3.84 34.51
N VAL A 418 7.59 -2.71 34.74
CA VAL A 418 8.06 -1.40 34.27
C VAL A 418 9.35 -0.89 34.93
N ARG A 419 9.80 -1.52 36.01
CA ARG A 419 11.11 -1.22 36.62
C ARG A 419 12.26 -1.97 35.94
N GLY A 420 11.95 -3.00 35.14
CA GLY A 420 12.91 -3.74 34.33
C GLY A 420 13.18 -3.10 32.96
N ARG A 421 14.13 -3.69 32.23
CA ARG A 421 14.49 -3.33 30.84
C ARG A 421 14.13 -4.49 29.91
N ASP A 422 13.72 -4.18 28.69
CA ASP A 422 13.40 -5.17 27.67
C ASP A 422 14.56 -5.49 26.73
N ILE A 423 15.60 -4.65 26.71
CA ILE A 423 16.85 -4.91 25.99
C ILE A 423 17.92 -5.29 27.01
N ALA A 424 18.70 -6.33 26.68
CA ALA A 424 19.84 -6.71 27.48
C ALA A 424 20.88 -5.59 27.53
N ALA A 425 21.47 -5.35 28.70
CA ALA A 425 22.56 -4.39 28.82
C ALA A 425 23.71 -4.80 27.88
N ARG A 426 24.00 -3.96 26.88
CA ARG A 426 25.14 -4.14 25.98
C ARG A 426 26.44 -3.77 26.66
#